data_AF-A0A2E0SN47-F1
#
_entry.id   AF-A0A2E0SN47-F1
#
_cell.length_a   1.000
_cell.length_b   1.000
_cell.length_c   1.000
_cell.angle_alpha   90.00
_cell.angle_beta   90.00
_cell.angle_gamma   90.00
#
_symmetry.space_group_name_H-M   'P 1'
#
loop_
_entity.id
_entity.type
_entity.pdbx_description
1 polymer ?
#
loop_
_entity_poly.entity_id
_entity_poly.type
_entity_poly.pdbx_seq_one_letter_code
_entity_poly.pdbx_strand_id
1 'polypeptide(L)'
;MSRSQPFQFNNLKSRLLQLFAGMFLVAISLIPARGAEPEQKEGEKSDDEVKFMRVESNDAGEPLSLQTAITRYELERPGQENVRVDLIGVIHIADKDYYETLNSQFTVYDALLYELVAPPEALKEGFRNEDREQNIVSSLQMIMKDALQLEFQLENVDYTQKNFVHADMSPDQLFQTMKDKGETPLNLFLRFMQANATMQAQGNSKTVEMAMMMTAFDPPDVRARKLKGVFAKEFISNDNFLNSFGGEQGLSLIDDRNDVALAVMQEQIDAGKTKIGIFYGAGHMEDMHEKLIEKYGMKPVKTIWLDAWIITPAEEMEEVSK
;
A
#
# COMPACT_ATOMS: atom_id res chain seq x y z
N MET A 1 -33.62 31.17 61.84
CA MET A 1 -34.32 29.90 62.14
C MET A 1 -35.73 29.98 61.59
N SER A 2 -35.98 29.35 60.43
CA SER A 2 -37.32 29.03 59.94
C SER A 2 -37.16 27.77 59.09
N ARG A 3 -37.83 26.69 59.53
CA ARG A 3 -37.89 25.40 58.84
C ARG A 3 -39.14 25.39 57.96
N SER A 4 -38.99 25.05 56.70
CA SER A 4 -40.01 24.32 55.94
C SER A 4 -39.34 23.61 54.77
N GLN A 5 -39.59 22.31 54.67
CA GLN A 5 -38.93 21.39 53.75
C GLN A 5 -39.36 21.60 52.29
N PRO A 6 -38.47 21.41 51.30
CA PRO A 6 -38.88 21.22 49.93
C PRO A 6 -38.93 19.74 49.54
N PHE A 7 -40.14 19.35 49.11
CA PHE A 7 -40.49 18.47 47.98
C PHE A 7 -39.54 17.35 47.53
N GLN A 8 -40.11 16.14 47.48
CA GLN A 8 -39.54 14.93 46.90
C GLN A 8 -39.47 14.99 45.36
N PHE A 9 -38.32 14.61 44.79
CA PHE A 9 -38.17 14.09 43.43
C PHE A 9 -37.11 12.96 43.41
N ASN A 10 -37.33 11.91 44.20
CA ASN A 10 -36.70 10.62 43.96
C ASN A 10 -37.71 9.77 43.20
N ASN A 11 -37.59 9.66 41.87
CA ASN A 11 -38.07 8.52 41.04
C ASN A 11 -38.01 8.79 39.52
N LEU A 12 -36.86 9.26 38.99
CA LEU A 12 -36.65 9.27 37.53
C LEU A 12 -35.39 8.51 37.06
N LYS A 13 -34.68 7.83 37.97
CA LYS A 13 -33.47 7.05 37.64
C LYS A 13 -33.59 5.52 37.79
N SER A 14 -34.79 4.97 38.05
CA SER A 14 -34.97 3.50 38.17
C SER A 14 -36.07 2.89 37.31
N ARG A 15 -36.55 3.58 36.27
CA ARG A 15 -37.60 3.06 35.36
C ARG A 15 -37.17 2.79 33.91
N LEU A 16 -35.89 2.93 33.57
CA LEU A 16 -35.37 2.52 32.25
C LEU A 16 -34.50 1.24 32.29
N LEU A 17 -34.35 0.60 33.46
CA LEU A 17 -33.49 -0.58 33.64
C LEU A 17 -34.24 -1.88 33.96
N GLN A 18 -35.55 -1.95 33.71
CA GLN A 18 -36.36 -3.14 34.03
C GLN A 18 -37.45 -3.50 32.99
N LEU A 19 -37.20 -3.28 31.71
CA LEU A 19 -38.00 -3.93 30.67
C LEU A 19 -37.06 -4.55 29.65
N PHE A 20 -36.86 -5.86 29.80
CA PHE A 20 -36.81 -6.90 28.77
C PHE A 20 -35.97 -8.09 29.26
N ALA A 21 -36.49 -8.78 30.27
CA ALA A 21 -36.20 -10.17 30.53
C ALA A 21 -37.55 -10.91 30.55
N GLY A 22 -37.75 -11.85 29.62
CA GLY A 22 -38.90 -12.76 29.68
C GLY A 22 -39.52 -13.20 28.36
N MET A 23 -38.78 -14.02 27.59
CA MET A 23 -39.23 -15.33 27.09
C MET A 23 -40.35 -15.42 26.03
N PHE A 24 -40.02 -15.93 24.84
CA PHE A 24 -40.70 -17.04 24.11
C PHE A 24 -39.87 -17.40 22.85
N LEU A 25 -39.15 -18.53 22.80
CA LEU A 25 -39.57 -19.87 22.32
C LEU A 25 -40.03 -19.93 20.84
N VAL A 26 -39.11 -20.42 20.00
CA VAL A 26 -39.24 -21.28 18.81
C VAL A 26 -40.48 -21.13 17.91
N ALA A 27 -40.23 -20.74 16.67
CA ALA A 27 -40.95 -21.26 15.50
C ALA A 27 -39.96 -21.50 14.36
N ILE A 28 -39.67 -22.78 14.11
CA ILE A 28 -39.02 -23.28 12.90
C ILE A 28 -40.06 -23.17 11.77
N SER A 29 -39.77 -22.40 10.73
CA SER A 29 -40.44 -22.53 9.44
C SER A 29 -39.43 -23.03 8.40
N LEU A 30 -39.59 -24.31 8.04
CA LEU A 30 -38.99 -24.90 6.85
C LEU A 30 -39.52 -24.18 5.60
N ILE A 31 -38.64 -23.52 4.86
CA ILE A 31 -38.86 -23.22 3.45
C ILE A 31 -37.77 -23.97 2.68
N PRO A 32 -38.10 -24.93 1.79
CA PRO A 32 -37.12 -25.53 0.91
C PRO A 32 -36.79 -24.50 -0.18
N ALA A 33 -35.67 -23.79 -0.03
CA ALA A 33 -35.07 -23.07 -1.14
C ALA A 33 -34.44 -24.11 -2.08
N ARG A 34 -35.18 -24.45 -3.13
CA ARG A 34 -34.71 -25.22 -4.28
C ARG A 34 -33.51 -24.48 -4.87
N GLY A 35 -32.32 -25.08 -4.72
CA GLY A 35 -31.10 -24.58 -5.34
C GLY A 35 -31.28 -24.52 -6.85
N ALA A 36 -31.24 -23.32 -7.39
CA ALA A 36 -30.78 -23.11 -8.75
C ALA A 36 -29.26 -22.90 -8.63
N GLU A 37 -28.49 -23.89 -9.07
CA GLU A 37 -27.06 -23.71 -9.33
C GLU A 37 -26.92 -22.56 -10.33
N PRO A 38 -26.08 -21.55 -10.06
CA PRO A 38 -25.77 -20.56 -11.07
C PRO A 38 -24.98 -21.25 -12.19
N GLU A 39 -25.58 -21.32 -13.37
CA GLU A 39 -24.90 -21.66 -14.62
C GLU A 39 -23.66 -20.76 -14.76
N GLN A 40 -22.49 -21.39 -14.61
CA GLN A 40 -21.23 -20.79 -15.03
C GLN A 40 -21.29 -20.62 -16.54
N LYS A 41 -21.49 -19.37 -16.98
CA LYS A 41 -21.10 -18.98 -18.33
C LYS A 41 -19.58 -18.98 -18.35
N GLU A 42 -19.01 -20.03 -18.94
CA GLU A 42 -17.63 -20.05 -19.43
C GLU A 42 -17.49 -18.95 -20.49
N GLY A 43 -17.13 -17.75 -20.04
CA GLY A 43 -16.48 -16.75 -20.87
C GLY A 43 -15.00 -17.09 -20.93
N GLU A 44 -14.46 -17.18 -22.15
CA GLU A 44 -13.03 -17.34 -22.42
C GLU A 44 -12.21 -16.36 -21.57
N LYS A 45 -11.37 -16.88 -20.66
CA LYS A 45 -10.37 -16.09 -19.95
C LYS A 45 -9.27 -15.70 -20.93
N SER A 46 -9.30 -14.47 -21.40
CA SER A 46 -8.12 -13.78 -21.90
C SER A 46 -8.05 -12.38 -21.29
N ASP A 47 -7.37 -12.27 -20.15
CA ASP A 47 -6.51 -11.14 -19.80
C ASP A 47 -5.72 -11.55 -18.55
N ASP A 48 -4.39 -11.63 -18.66
CA ASP A 48 -3.54 -11.67 -17.46
C ASP A 48 -3.58 -10.27 -16.86
N GLU A 49 -4.39 -10.09 -15.81
CA GLU A 49 -4.42 -8.88 -14.99
C GLU A 49 -2.98 -8.49 -14.59
N VAL A 50 -2.53 -7.31 -15.02
CA VAL A 50 -1.16 -6.85 -14.76
C VAL A 50 -1.02 -6.53 -13.27
N LYS A 51 -0.26 -7.36 -12.56
CA LYS A 51 0.05 -7.16 -11.13
C LYS A 51 1.32 -6.35 -10.95
N PHE A 52 1.36 -5.54 -9.89
CA PHE A 52 2.52 -4.71 -9.56
C PHE A 52 3.26 -5.12 -8.30
N MET A 53 2.72 -6.09 -7.58
CA MET A 53 3.34 -6.69 -6.43
C MET A 53 2.82 -8.12 -6.25
N ARG A 54 3.69 -9.02 -5.79
CA ARG A 54 3.35 -10.43 -5.57
C ARG A 54 4.23 -11.05 -4.50
N VAL A 55 3.78 -12.17 -3.95
CA VAL A 55 4.65 -13.08 -3.19
C VAL A 55 5.09 -14.19 -4.14
N GLU A 56 6.39 -14.29 -4.38
CA GLU A 56 6.97 -15.47 -5.02
C GLU A 56 6.97 -16.62 -4.02
N SER A 57 6.61 -17.82 -4.46
CA SER A 57 6.57 -19.01 -3.62
C SER A 57 7.16 -20.20 -4.38
N ASN A 58 7.69 -21.17 -3.64
CA ASN A 58 8.13 -22.44 -4.21
C ASN A 58 6.93 -23.35 -4.54
N ASP A 59 7.20 -24.52 -5.11
CA ASP A 59 6.19 -25.53 -5.47
C ASP A 59 5.36 -26.03 -4.28
N ALA A 60 5.87 -25.87 -3.05
CA ALA A 60 5.17 -26.21 -1.81
C ALA A 60 4.28 -25.06 -1.28
N GLY A 61 4.26 -23.90 -1.93
CA GLY A 61 3.51 -22.71 -1.50
C GLY A 61 4.17 -21.97 -0.33
N GLU A 62 5.45 -22.22 -0.08
CA GLU A 62 6.24 -21.48 0.90
C GLU A 62 6.76 -20.19 0.27
N PRO A 63 6.60 -19.04 0.95
CA PRO A 63 6.96 -17.76 0.37
C PRO A 63 8.49 -17.62 0.30
N LEU A 64 9.00 -17.26 -0.87
CA LEU A 64 10.42 -17.05 -1.16
C LEU A 64 10.78 -15.56 -1.07
N SER A 65 9.97 -14.70 -1.67
CA SER A 65 10.17 -13.26 -1.63
C SER A 65 8.86 -12.47 -1.79
N LEU A 66 8.87 -11.22 -1.30
CA LEU A 66 7.90 -10.21 -1.69
C LEU A 66 8.51 -9.41 -2.84
N GLN A 67 7.85 -9.38 -3.99
CA GLN A 67 8.35 -8.75 -5.20
C GLN A 67 7.48 -7.57 -5.63
N THR A 68 8.12 -6.55 -6.18
CA THR A 68 7.45 -5.45 -6.89
C THR A 68 7.80 -5.47 -8.37
N ALA A 69 6.95 -4.87 -9.20
CA ALA A 69 7.10 -4.87 -10.64
C ALA A 69 7.71 -3.57 -11.17
N ILE A 70 8.58 -3.72 -12.17
CA ILE A 70 8.90 -2.68 -13.15
C ILE A 70 8.23 -3.08 -14.47
N THR A 71 7.18 -2.36 -14.85
CA THR A 71 6.45 -2.61 -16.10
C THR A 71 6.76 -1.52 -17.11
N ARG A 72 7.29 -1.94 -18.25
CA ARG A 72 7.66 -1.08 -19.38
C ARG A 72 6.50 -0.92 -20.34
N TYR A 73 6.26 0.31 -20.72
CA TYR A 73 5.31 0.72 -21.72
C TYR A 73 6.04 1.41 -22.87
N GLU A 74 5.54 1.19 -24.08
CA GLU A 74 6.04 1.88 -25.27
C GLU A 74 4.91 2.64 -25.96
N LEU A 75 5.23 3.86 -26.40
CA LEU A 75 4.43 4.70 -27.26
C LEU A 75 5.14 4.83 -28.61
N GLU A 76 4.58 4.19 -29.62
CA GLU A 76 5.02 4.34 -31.00
C GLU A 76 4.59 5.70 -31.54
N ARG A 77 5.53 6.47 -32.10
CA ARG A 77 5.26 7.78 -32.68
C ARG A 77 5.71 7.80 -34.14
N PRO A 78 4.81 7.72 -35.12
CA PRO A 78 5.18 7.70 -36.54
C PRO A 78 6.07 8.90 -36.92
N GLY A 79 7.27 8.61 -37.43
CA GLY A 79 8.24 9.64 -37.84
C GLY A 79 8.98 10.32 -36.69
N GLN A 80 8.84 9.84 -35.46
CA GLN A 80 9.60 10.29 -34.28
C GLN A 80 10.21 9.08 -33.56
N GLU A 81 11.08 9.34 -32.58
CA GLU A 81 11.59 8.29 -31.70
C GLU A 81 10.47 7.76 -30.80
N ASN A 82 10.41 6.45 -30.58
CA ASN A 82 9.47 5.86 -29.63
C ASN A 82 9.74 6.36 -28.21
N VAL A 83 8.70 6.54 -27.43
CA VAL A 83 8.84 6.85 -25.99
C VAL A 83 8.68 5.57 -25.21
N ARG A 84 9.56 5.37 -24.25
CA ARG A 84 9.50 4.33 -23.25
C ARG A 84 9.16 4.96 -21.89
N VAL A 85 8.15 4.41 -21.23
CA VAL A 85 7.79 4.75 -19.85
C VAL A 85 7.85 3.48 -19.03
N ASP A 86 8.63 3.45 -17.94
CA ASP A 86 8.63 2.33 -17.00
C ASP A 86 7.88 2.76 -15.72
N LEU A 87 6.79 2.08 -15.39
CA LEU A 87 6.17 2.15 -14.08
C LEU A 87 7.00 1.30 -13.11
N ILE A 88 7.63 1.94 -12.13
CA ILE A 88 8.53 1.32 -11.15
C ILE A 88 7.80 1.31 -9.80
N GLY A 89 7.11 0.20 -9.52
CA GLY A 89 6.39 0.01 -8.28
C GLY A 89 7.35 -0.29 -7.13
N VAL A 90 7.18 0.39 -6.00
CA VAL A 90 8.03 0.19 -4.81
C VAL A 90 7.25 0.07 -3.52
N ILE A 91 7.92 -0.42 -2.47
CA ILE A 91 7.44 -0.39 -1.10
C ILE A 91 8.39 0.46 -0.26
N HIS A 92 7.87 1.13 0.77
CA HIS A 92 8.64 2.11 1.56
C HIS A 92 9.63 1.50 2.55
N ILE A 93 9.47 0.20 2.85
CA ILE A 93 10.34 -0.55 3.77
C ILE A 93 10.70 -1.87 3.08
N ALA A 94 11.99 -2.09 2.82
CA ALA A 94 12.49 -3.20 2.01
C ALA A 94 13.93 -3.58 2.40
N ASP A 95 14.45 -4.68 1.87
CA ASP A 95 15.86 -5.03 2.04
C ASP A 95 16.75 -3.95 1.42
N LYS A 96 17.95 -3.76 1.98
CA LYS A 96 18.85 -2.69 1.51
C LYS A 96 19.24 -2.87 0.04
N ASP A 97 19.58 -4.10 -0.35
CA ASP A 97 20.02 -4.46 -1.70
C ASP A 97 18.97 -4.15 -2.77
N TYR A 98 17.68 -4.13 -2.39
CA TYR A 98 16.59 -3.71 -3.26
C TYR A 98 16.73 -2.23 -3.67
N TYR A 99 17.02 -1.34 -2.72
CA TYR A 99 17.22 0.08 -3.03
C TYR A 99 18.54 0.34 -3.75
N GLU A 100 19.60 -0.42 -3.45
CA GLU A 100 20.87 -0.34 -4.19
C GLU A 100 20.70 -0.74 -5.66
N THR A 101 19.88 -1.78 -5.90
CA THR A 101 19.47 -2.20 -7.25
C THR A 101 18.67 -1.12 -7.96
N LEU A 102 17.70 -0.49 -7.28
CA LEU A 102 16.90 0.60 -7.83
C LEU A 102 17.74 1.82 -8.20
N ASN A 103 18.63 2.28 -7.30
CA ASN A 103 19.54 3.39 -7.57
C ASN A 103 20.37 3.17 -8.84
N SER A 104 20.87 1.95 -9.03
CA SER A 104 21.62 1.59 -10.24
C SER A 104 20.76 1.70 -11.49
N GLN A 105 19.51 1.21 -11.43
CA GLN A 105 18.56 1.29 -12.54
C GLN A 105 18.11 2.72 -12.84
N PHE A 106 17.96 3.57 -11.84
CA PHE A 106 17.50 4.95 -12.02
C PHE A 106 18.40 5.80 -12.92
N THR A 107 19.67 5.45 -13.03
CA THR A 107 20.64 6.16 -13.88
C THR A 107 20.37 6.07 -15.38
N VAL A 108 19.55 5.11 -15.83
CA VAL A 108 19.32 4.86 -17.26
C VAL A 108 18.22 5.74 -17.87
N TYR A 109 17.45 6.43 -17.03
CA TYR A 109 16.32 7.26 -17.44
C TYR A 109 16.74 8.70 -17.72
N ASP A 110 16.18 9.29 -18.76
CA ASP A 110 16.38 10.70 -19.08
C ASP A 110 15.65 11.63 -18.09
N ALA A 111 14.56 11.11 -17.49
CA ALA A 111 13.81 11.70 -16.38
C ALA A 111 13.21 10.58 -15.51
N LEU A 112 13.39 10.68 -14.19
CA LEU A 112 12.79 9.80 -13.20
C LEU A 112 11.81 10.61 -12.34
N LEU A 113 10.52 10.35 -12.52
CA LEU A 113 9.43 11.01 -11.82
C LEU A 113 9.24 10.31 -10.47
N TYR A 114 9.30 11.04 -9.36
CA TYR A 114 9.21 10.43 -8.04
C TYR A 114 8.01 10.93 -7.23
N GLU A 115 7.45 10.00 -6.45
CA GLU A 115 6.41 10.22 -5.45
C GLU A 115 7.00 10.88 -4.20
N LEU A 116 6.45 12.03 -3.81
CA LEU A 116 6.61 12.61 -2.48
C LEU A 116 5.68 13.81 -2.31
N VAL A 117 4.78 13.78 -1.33
CA VAL A 117 3.99 14.97 -0.97
C VAL A 117 4.88 15.93 -0.19
N ALA A 118 5.54 16.82 -0.91
CA ALA A 118 6.43 17.83 -0.34
C ALA A 118 6.54 19.02 -1.29
N PRO A 119 7.04 20.17 -0.83
CA PRO A 119 7.51 21.20 -1.74
C PRO A 119 8.53 20.61 -2.75
N PRO A 120 8.54 21.03 -4.02
CA PRO A 120 9.44 20.47 -5.05
C PRO A 120 10.94 20.52 -4.70
N GLU A 121 11.30 21.39 -3.76
CA GLU A 121 12.67 21.63 -3.31
C GLU A 121 13.09 20.72 -2.13
N ALA A 122 12.16 19.96 -1.54
CA ALA A 122 12.34 19.31 -0.24
C ALA A 122 13.51 18.31 -0.18
N LEU A 123 13.81 17.63 -1.30
CA LEU A 123 14.88 16.63 -1.36
C LEU A 123 16.13 17.10 -2.12
N LYS A 124 16.22 18.39 -2.51
CA LYS A 124 17.37 18.88 -3.28
C LYS A 124 18.70 18.81 -2.54
N GLU A 125 18.66 18.86 -1.20
CA GLU A 125 19.84 18.70 -0.34
C GLU A 125 19.99 17.27 0.21
N GLY A 126 19.20 16.33 -0.33
CA GLY A 126 19.07 14.97 0.19
C GLY A 126 18.08 14.87 1.35
N PHE A 127 17.73 13.64 1.71
CA PHE A 127 16.87 13.36 2.86
C PHE A 127 17.64 13.55 4.17
N ARG A 128 17.11 14.35 5.11
CA ARG A 128 17.72 14.55 6.43
C ARG A 128 16.93 13.78 7.47
N ASN A 129 17.64 13.17 8.42
CA ASN A 129 16.99 12.47 9.54
C ASN A 129 16.09 13.38 10.40
N GLU A 130 16.33 14.69 10.39
CA GLU A 130 15.51 15.70 11.05
C GLU A 130 14.12 15.85 10.40
N ASP A 131 13.99 15.53 9.10
CA ASP A 131 12.72 15.53 8.36
C ASP A 131 11.78 14.39 8.82
N ARG A 132 12.33 13.42 9.56
CA ARG A 132 11.62 12.25 10.10
C ARG A 132 10.76 12.57 11.33
N GLU A 133 11.14 13.59 12.11
CA GLU A 133 10.57 13.84 13.44
C GLU A 133 9.14 14.43 13.40
N GLN A 134 8.62 14.82 12.23
CA GLN A 134 7.29 15.43 12.11
C GLN A 134 6.14 14.44 11.84
N ASN A 135 6.41 13.14 11.66
CA ASN A 135 5.37 12.16 11.32
C ASN A 135 5.07 11.19 12.47
N ILE A 136 3.87 11.31 13.05
CA ILE A 136 3.34 10.45 14.15
C ILE A 136 3.26 8.95 13.72
N VAL A 137 3.35 8.67 12.42
CA VAL A 137 3.38 7.33 11.80
C VAL A 137 4.76 6.63 11.92
N SER A 138 5.80 7.37 12.32
CA SER A 138 7.18 6.87 12.45
C SER A 138 7.33 5.67 13.39
N SER A 139 6.57 5.60 14.48
CA SER A 139 6.81 4.58 15.53
C SER A 139 6.46 3.15 15.11
N LEU A 140 5.33 2.94 14.44
CA LEU A 140 4.94 1.60 13.98
C LEU A 140 5.84 1.13 12.82
N GLN A 141 6.16 2.04 11.90
CA GLN A 141 7.08 1.74 10.80
C GLN A 141 8.48 1.42 11.31
N MET A 142 8.98 2.10 12.34
CA MET A 142 10.26 1.77 12.99
C MET A 142 10.23 0.37 13.63
N ILE A 143 9.15 0.02 14.33
CA ILE A 143 9.00 -1.33 14.92
C ILE A 143 9.03 -2.40 13.82
N MET A 144 8.35 -2.17 12.70
CA MET A 144 8.37 -3.11 11.57
C MET A 144 9.75 -3.19 10.92
N LYS A 145 10.42 -2.05 10.71
CA LYS A 145 11.80 -1.99 10.22
C LYS A 145 12.72 -2.87 11.07
N ASP A 146 12.72 -2.65 12.39
CA ASP A 146 13.62 -3.34 13.32
C ASP A 146 13.27 -4.82 13.48
N ALA A 147 11.97 -5.14 13.55
CA ALA A 147 11.51 -6.52 13.71
C ALA A 147 11.80 -7.38 12.46
N LEU A 148 11.74 -6.77 11.28
CA LEU A 148 11.93 -7.43 9.99
C LEU A 148 13.35 -7.23 9.42
N GLN A 149 14.21 -6.45 10.09
CA GLN A 149 15.55 -6.09 9.61
C GLN A 149 15.55 -5.49 8.21
N LEU A 150 14.64 -4.56 7.97
CA LEU A 150 14.48 -3.86 6.70
C LEU A 150 15.06 -2.43 6.80
N GLU A 151 14.98 -1.69 5.71
CA GLU A 151 15.43 -0.31 5.59
C GLU A 151 14.37 0.59 4.94
N PHE A 152 14.41 1.88 5.23
CA PHE A 152 13.49 2.84 4.61
C PHE A 152 13.99 3.31 3.25
N GLN A 153 13.06 3.47 2.32
CA GLN A 153 13.30 4.00 0.97
C GLN A 153 13.99 5.37 0.99
N LEU A 154 13.47 6.32 1.78
CA LEU A 154 14.00 7.68 1.86
C LEU A 154 15.45 7.75 2.38
N GLU A 155 15.89 6.75 3.15
CA GLU A 155 17.27 6.67 3.66
C GLU A 155 18.25 6.09 2.62
N ASN A 156 17.75 5.30 1.67
CA ASN A 156 18.61 4.49 0.79
C ASN A 156 18.53 4.89 -0.68
N VAL A 157 17.52 5.65 -1.10
CA VAL A 157 17.42 6.18 -2.46
C VAL A 157 18.05 7.56 -2.55
N ASP A 158 18.88 7.77 -3.57
CA ASP A 158 19.54 9.07 -3.80
C ASP A 158 18.67 9.98 -4.68
N TYR A 159 17.84 10.79 -4.02
CA TYR A 159 16.97 11.76 -4.68
C TYR A 159 17.70 13.00 -5.22
N THR A 160 19.01 13.15 -4.98
CA THR A 160 19.78 14.33 -5.41
C THR A 160 20.22 14.26 -6.88
N GLN A 161 19.95 13.13 -7.54
CA GLN A 161 20.32 12.89 -8.92
C GLN A 161 19.62 13.87 -9.87
N LYS A 162 20.36 14.36 -10.88
CA LYS A 162 19.88 15.43 -11.77
C LYS A 162 18.68 15.04 -12.64
N ASN A 163 18.48 13.74 -12.86
CA ASN A 163 17.37 13.23 -13.64
C ASN A 163 16.12 13.02 -12.79
N PHE A 164 16.16 13.20 -11.46
CA PHE A 164 14.98 13.13 -10.62
C PHE A 164 14.12 14.38 -10.78
N VAL A 165 12.84 14.16 -11.03
CA VAL A 165 11.84 15.20 -11.23
C VAL A 165 10.71 14.95 -10.24
N HIS A 166 10.42 15.94 -9.39
CA HIS A 166 9.28 15.88 -8.49
C HIS A 166 7.99 15.82 -9.33
N ALA A 167 7.14 14.83 -9.09
CA ALA A 167 5.98 14.57 -9.94
C ALA A 167 4.68 14.38 -9.14
N ASP A 168 4.61 14.93 -7.93
CA ASP A 168 3.51 14.73 -7.00
C ASP A 168 2.94 16.07 -6.50
N MET A 169 1.89 16.01 -5.71
CA MET A 169 1.28 17.19 -5.12
C MET A 169 2.18 17.82 -4.04
N SER A 170 2.14 19.14 -3.94
CA SER A 170 2.58 19.83 -2.73
C SER A 170 1.60 19.58 -1.57
N PRO A 171 2.01 19.80 -0.31
CA PRO A 171 1.10 19.70 0.84
C PRO A 171 -0.16 20.58 0.71
N ASP A 172 -0.01 21.79 0.16
CA ASP A 172 -1.13 22.72 -0.06
C ASP A 172 -2.08 22.21 -1.13
N GLN A 173 -1.55 21.64 -2.23
CA GLN A 173 -2.35 21.03 -3.29
C GLN A 173 -3.13 19.83 -2.74
N LEU A 174 -2.48 18.97 -1.95
CA LEU A 174 -3.13 17.81 -1.36
C LEU A 174 -4.26 18.23 -0.41
N PHE A 175 -3.98 19.16 0.50
CA PHE A 175 -4.98 19.68 1.43
C PHE A 175 -6.17 20.32 0.72
N GLN A 176 -5.92 21.07 -0.35
CA GLN A 176 -6.96 21.69 -1.16
C GLN A 176 -7.81 20.62 -1.87
N THR A 177 -7.19 19.58 -2.46
CA THR A 177 -7.89 18.46 -3.08
C THR A 177 -8.77 17.70 -2.08
N MET A 178 -8.27 17.42 -0.87
CA MET A 178 -9.06 16.81 0.21
C MET A 178 -10.30 17.65 0.53
N LYS A 179 -10.10 18.96 0.69
CA LYS A 179 -11.17 19.90 1.02
C LYS A 179 -12.23 19.94 -0.08
N ASP A 180 -11.81 19.95 -1.35
CA ASP A 180 -12.70 19.97 -2.51
C ASP A 180 -13.51 18.67 -2.64
N LYS A 181 -12.93 17.54 -2.22
CA LYS A 181 -13.65 16.26 -2.09
C LYS A 181 -14.46 16.11 -0.79
N GLY A 182 -14.50 17.13 0.06
CA GLY A 182 -15.23 17.10 1.33
C GLY A 182 -14.63 16.19 2.39
N GLU A 183 -13.36 15.81 2.24
CA GLU A 183 -12.61 15.04 3.24
C GLU A 183 -12.19 15.96 4.38
N THR A 184 -12.89 15.85 5.50
CA THR A 184 -12.58 16.59 6.74
C THR A 184 -11.73 15.73 7.68
N PRO A 185 -10.90 16.33 8.56
CA PRO A 185 -10.14 15.57 9.55
C PRO A 185 -10.99 14.64 10.41
N LEU A 186 -12.24 15.02 10.71
CA LEU A 186 -13.18 14.19 11.45
C LEU A 186 -13.63 12.96 10.63
N ASN A 187 -13.97 13.14 9.36
CA ASN A 187 -14.37 12.03 8.48
C ASN A 187 -13.21 11.05 8.27
N LEU A 188 -12.00 11.57 8.08
CA LEU A 188 -10.78 10.76 7.99
C LEU A 188 -10.54 9.96 9.28
N PHE A 189 -10.64 10.62 10.43
CA PHE A 189 -10.52 9.96 11.73
C PHE A 189 -11.56 8.84 11.92
N LEU A 190 -12.82 9.10 11.56
CA LEU A 190 -13.89 8.10 11.65
C LEU A 190 -13.64 6.90 10.72
N ARG A 191 -13.18 7.14 9.48
CA ARG A 191 -12.78 6.07 8.55
C ARG A 191 -11.61 5.26 9.11
N PHE A 192 -10.61 5.92 9.68
CA PHE A 192 -9.47 5.24 10.32
C PHE A 192 -9.92 4.35 11.49
N MET A 193 -10.81 4.84 12.37
CA MET A 193 -11.36 4.00 13.43
C MET A 193 -12.14 2.80 12.89
N GLN A 194 -12.92 2.99 11.82
CA GLN A 194 -13.68 1.93 11.18
C GLN A 194 -12.77 0.87 10.54
N ALA A 195 -11.70 1.29 9.86
CA ALA A 195 -10.70 0.40 9.28
C ALA A 195 -10.02 -0.42 10.39
N ASN A 196 -9.56 0.22 11.47
CA ASN A 196 -8.96 -0.47 12.61
C ASN A 196 -9.91 -1.47 13.28
N ALA A 197 -11.18 -1.11 13.47
CA ALA A 197 -12.18 -2.01 14.05
C ALA A 197 -12.41 -3.24 13.15
N THR A 198 -12.44 -3.04 11.83
CA THR A 198 -12.56 -4.12 10.84
C THR A 198 -11.34 -5.04 10.88
N MET A 199 -10.13 -4.48 10.91
CA MET A 199 -8.88 -5.26 11.01
C MET A 199 -8.82 -6.12 12.28
N GLN A 200 -9.28 -5.59 13.42
CA GLN A 200 -9.34 -6.37 14.67
C GLN A 200 -10.39 -7.48 14.61
N ALA A 201 -11.54 -7.23 13.98
CA ALA A 201 -12.61 -8.22 13.86
C ALA A 201 -12.27 -9.37 12.90
N GLN A 202 -11.44 -9.12 11.88
CA GLN A 202 -11.04 -10.13 10.89
C GLN A 202 -10.03 -11.16 11.39
N GLY A 203 -9.49 -11.02 12.61
CA GLY A 203 -8.64 -12.06 13.23
C GLY A 203 -7.21 -12.17 12.68
N ASN A 204 -6.83 -11.44 11.62
CA ASN A 204 -5.47 -11.42 11.06
C ASN A 204 -4.42 -10.88 12.05
N SER A 205 -4.84 -10.00 12.98
CA SER A 205 -4.02 -9.60 14.12
C SER A 205 -3.55 -10.80 14.95
N LYS A 206 -4.33 -11.89 15.02
CA LYS A 206 -3.97 -13.10 15.77
C LYS A 206 -2.91 -13.93 15.07
N THR A 207 -2.92 -14.00 13.73
CA THR A 207 -1.89 -14.72 12.96
C THR A 207 -0.53 -14.06 13.16
N VAL A 208 -0.47 -12.74 13.00
CA VAL A 208 0.75 -11.95 13.23
C VAL A 208 1.19 -12.02 14.69
N GLU A 209 0.28 -11.85 15.65
CA GLU A 209 0.59 -11.94 17.09
C GLU A 209 1.11 -13.33 17.48
N MET A 210 0.48 -14.40 16.98
CA MET A 210 0.93 -15.77 17.20
C MET A 210 2.31 -16.02 16.57
N ALA A 211 2.56 -15.50 15.36
CA ALA A 211 3.86 -15.60 14.71
C ALA A 211 4.94 -14.87 15.53
N MET A 212 4.65 -13.67 16.03
CA MET A 212 5.57 -12.95 16.91
C MET A 212 5.86 -13.73 18.20
N MET A 213 4.85 -14.36 18.82
CA MET A 213 5.04 -15.18 20.01
C MET A 213 5.87 -16.44 19.72
N MET A 214 5.57 -17.16 18.64
CA MET A 214 6.27 -18.40 18.26
C MET A 214 7.73 -18.17 17.87
N THR A 215 8.03 -17.00 17.30
CA THR A 215 9.38 -16.64 16.83
C THR A 215 10.17 -15.82 17.85
N ALA A 216 9.62 -15.55 19.04
CA ALA A 216 10.23 -14.70 20.06
C ALA A 216 11.61 -15.19 20.54
N PHE A 217 11.85 -16.50 20.48
CA PHE A 217 13.10 -17.15 20.91
C PHE A 217 14.00 -17.55 19.73
N ASP A 218 13.59 -17.31 18.49
CA ASP A 218 14.42 -17.58 17.33
C ASP A 218 15.60 -16.59 17.27
N PRO A 219 16.73 -16.98 16.65
CA PRO A 219 17.78 -16.04 16.28
C PRO A 219 17.21 -14.84 15.49
N PRO A 220 17.76 -13.62 15.66
CA PRO A 220 17.17 -12.41 15.08
C PRO A 220 16.92 -12.46 13.57
N ASP A 221 17.84 -13.05 12.80
CA ASP A 221 17.76 -13.22 11.35
C ASP A 221 16.65 -14.23 10.95
N VAL A 222 16.57 -15.36 11.65
CA VAL A 222 15.52 -16.37 11.44
C VAL A 222 14.15 -15.80 11.79
N ARG A 223 14.05 -15.06 12.91
CA ARG A 223 12.83 -14.38 13.33
C ARG A 223 12.37 -13.40 12.27
N ALA A 224 13.27 -12.53 11.80
CA ALA A 224 12.97 -11.54 10.77
C ALA A 224 12.43 -12.20 9.50
N ARG A 225 13.08 -13.25 9.00
CA ARG A 225 12.62 -14.00 7.80
C ARG A 225 11.25 -14.63 7.98
N LYS A 226 11.00 -15.32 9.09
CA LYS A 226 9.68 -15.92 9.37
C LYS A 226 8.59 -14.85 9.44
N LEU A 227 8.87 -13.73 10.10
CA LEU A 227 7.93 -12.61 10.17
C LEU A 227 7.71 -11.98 8.79
N LYS A 228 8.75 -11.76 7.97
CA LYS A 228 8.61 -11.30 6.58
C LYS A 228 7.67 -12.23 5.80
N GLY A 229 7.81 -13.54 5.94
CA GLY A 229 6.93 -14.53 5.30
C GLY A 229 5.46 -14.40 5.69
N VAL A 230 5.18 -14.19 6.98
CA VAL A 230 3.82 -13.96 7.47
C VAL A 230 3.26 -12.63 6.96
N PHE A 231 4.03 -11.54 7.13
CA PHE A 231 3.59 -10.21 6.69
C PHE A 231 3.40 -10.11 5.18
N ALA A 232 4.27 -10.72 4.37
CA ALA A 232 4.16 -10.69 2.91
C ALA A 232 2.88 -11.39 2.42
N LYS A 233 2.51 -12.52 3.04
CA LYS A 233 1.24 -13.20 2.76
C LYS A 233 0.04 -12.33 3.13
N GLU A 234 0.07 -11.67 4.28
CA GLU A 234 -0.98 -10.73 4.69
C GLU A 234 -1.08 -9.50 3.80
N PHE A 235 0.06 -9.03 3.26
CA PHE A 235 0.15 -7.87 2.35
C PHE A 235 -0.62 -8.11 1.05
N ILE A 236 -0.52 -9.31 0.46
CA ILE A 236 -1.21 -9.68 -0.79
C ILE A 236 -2.64 -10.18 -0.55
N SER A 237 -2.89 -10.84 0.58
CA SER A 237 -4.22 -11.45 0.82
C SER A 237 -5.28 -10.43 1.22
N ASN A 238 -4.90 -9.19 1.53
CA ASN A 238 -5.79 -8.14 1.96
C ASN A 238 -5.60 -6.89 1.10
N ASP A 239 -6.43 -6.69 0.09
CA ASP A 239 -6.48 -5.43 -0.67
C ASP A 239 -6.66 -4.22 0.26
N ASN A 240 -7.38 -4.42 1.37
CA ASN A 240 -7.54 -3.41 2.42
C ASN A 240 -6.23 -3.05 3.14
N PHE A 241 -5.26 -3.96 3.26
CA PHE A 241 -3.98 -3.69 3.91
C PHE A 241 -3.12 -2.78 3.02
N LEU A 242 -3.06 -3.06 1.71
CA LEU A 242 -2.40 -2.19 0.74
C LEU A 242 -3.03 -0.80 0.69
N ASN A 243 -4.35 -0.74 0.73
CA ASN A 243 -5.10 0.52 0.81
C ASN A 243 -4.99 1.21 2.19
N SER A 244 -4.58 0.49 3.24
CA SER A 244 -4.38 1.05 4.59
C SER A 244 -2.96 1.53 4.86
N PHE A 245 -1.97 1.10 4.05
CA PHE A 245 -0.54 1.43 4.22
C PHE A 245 0.11 2.12 3.00
N GLY A 246 -0.64 2.37 1.93
CA GLY A 246 -0.19 3.20 0.82
C GLY A 246 0.01 4.65 1.26
N GLY A 247 1.27 5.07 1.39
CA GLY A 247 1.71 6.46 1.59
C GLY A 247 1.23 7.12 2.89
N GLU A 248 1.86 8.20 3.33
CA GLU A 248 1.66 8.79 4.67
C GLU A 248 0.26 9.34 4.98
N GLN A 249 -0.71 9.24 4.07
CA GLN A 249 -2.05 9.77 4.30
C GLN A 249 -3.08 8.91 3.55
N GLY A 250 -3.72 7.96 4.23
CA GLY A 250 -4.89 7.22 3.74
C GLY A 250 -6.07 8.14 3.39
N LEU A 251 -5.89 8.94 2.34
CA LEU A 251 -6.81 9.82 1.67
C LEU A 251 -6.98 9.22 0.29
N SER A 252 -8.22 9.17 -0.18
CA SER A 252 -8.62 8.52 -1.44
C SER A 252 -8.15 9.28 -2.70
N LEU A 253 -6.92 9.77 -2.69
CA LEU A 253 -6.36 10.72 -3.66
C LEU A 253 -5.24 10.11 -4.51
N ILE A 254 -5.10 8.78 -4.54
CA ILE A 254 -4.15 8.08 -5.42
C ILE A 254 -4.36 8.53 -6.86
N ASP A 255 -5.61 8.54 -7.33
CA ASP A 255 -5.96 8.90 -8.70
C ASP A 255 -5.55 10.33 -9.04
N ASP A 256 -5.78 11.29 -8.14
CA ASP A 256 -5.43 12.70 -8.40
C ASP A 256 -3.91 12.92 -8.36
N ARG A 257 -3.22 12.24 -7.46
CA ARG A 257 -1.74 12.27 -7.39
C ARG A 257 -1.13 11.65 -8.65
N ASN A 258 -1.72 10.56 -9.13
CA ASN A 258 -1.34 9.92 -10.38
C ASN A 258 -1.57 10.83 -11.58
N ASP A 259 -2.65 11.61 -11.59
CA ASP A 259 -2.90 12.59 -12.66
C ASP A 259 -1.82 13.67 -12.71
N VAL A 260 -1.32 14.13 -11.57
CA VAL A 260 -0.16 15.05 -11.51
C VAL A 260 1.08 14.38 -12.08
N ALA A 261 1.38 13.14 -11.68
CA ALA A 261 2.54 12.41 -12.18
C ALA A 261 2.52 12.22 -13.70
N LEU A 262 1.35 11.86 -14.25
CA LEU A 262 1.17 11.64 -15.68
C LEU A 262 1.13 12.96 -16.47
N ALA A 263 0.76 14.08 -15.85
CA ALA A 263 0.94 15.40 -16.44
C ALA A 263 2.42 15.76 -16.55
N VAL A 264 3.21 15.57 -15.49
CA VAL A 264 4.66 15.79 -15.50
C VAL A 264 5.35 14.85 -16.50
N MET A 265 4.89 13.60 -16.62
CA MET A 265 5.35 12.68 -17.67
C MET A 265 5.17 13.29 -19.06
N GLN A 266 3.98 13.82 -19.36
CA GLN A 266 3.73 14.44 -20.65
C GLN A 266 4.64 15.65 -20.89
N GLU A 267 4.85 16.49 -19.88
CA GLU A 267 5.78 17.63 -19.97
C GLU A 267 7.21 17.18 -20.31
N GLN A 268 7.69 16.08 -19.72
CA GLN A 268 9.01 15.53 -20.04
C GLN A 268 9.07 14.98 -21.47
N ILE A 269 8.01 14.31 -21.94
CA ILE A 269 7.91 13.82 -23.33
C ILE A 269 7.95 15.00 -24.31
N ASP A 270 7.20 16.07 -24.02
CA ASP A 270 7.14 17.28 -24.85
C ASP A 270 8.48 18.02 -24.85
N ALA A 271 9.25 17.92 -23.75
CA ALA A 271 10.64 18.38 -23.66
C ALA A 271 11.66 17.48 -24.41
N GLY A 272 11.19 16.42 -25.09
CA GLY A 272 12.01 15.56 -25.94
C GLY A 272 12.65 14.37 -25.23
N LYS A 273 12.26 14.08 -23.99
CA LYS A 273 12.73 12.90 -23.25
C LYS A 273 12.06 11.63 -23.80
N THR A 274 12.82 10.55 -23.97
CA THR A 274 12.30 9.30 -24.55
C THR A 274 12.35 8.12 -23.60
N LYS A 275 13.15 8.18 -22.52
CA LYS A 275 13.19 7.17 -21.46
C LYS A 275 12.77 7.79 -20.12
N ILE A 276 11.53 7.55 -19.73
CA ILE A 276 10.96 8.08 -18.49
C ILE A 276 10.70 6.93 -17.53
N GLY A 277 11.06 7.08 -16.26
CA GLY A 277 10.66 6.17 -15.19
C GLY A 277 9.70 6.87 -14.24
N ILE A 278 8.65 6.19 -13.80
CA ILE A 278 7.70 6.68 -12.80
C ILE A 278 7.87 5.82 -11.54
N PHE A 279 8.54 6.38 -10.55
CA PHE A 279 8.96 5.75 -9.29
C PHE A 279 8.00 6.10 -8.16
N TYR A 280 7.02 5.21 -7.95
CA TYR A 280 5.88 5.41 -7.04
C TYR A 280 5.62 4.14 -6.24
N GLY A 281 4.92 4.27 -5.12
CA GLY A 281 4.46 3.14 -4.32
C GLY A 281 3.64 2.16 -5.16
N ALA A 282 3.78 0.86 -4.93
CA ALA A 282 3.13 -0.18 -5.75
C ALA A 282 1.60 -0.06 -5.78
N GLY A 283 0.99 0.52 -4.75
CA GLY A 283 -0.45 0.82 -4.71
C GLY A 283 -0.93 1.88 -5.70
N HIS A 284 -0.04 2.68 -6.29
CA HIS A 284 -0.39 3.66 -7.33
C HIS A 284 -0.47 3.05 -8.72
N MET A 285 0.13 1.87 -8.92
CA MET A 285 0.49 1.39 -10.27
C MET A 285 -0.69 0.93 -11.11
N GLU A 286 -1.75 0.42 -10.48
CA GLU A 286 -2.94 -0.08 -11.17
C GLU A 286 -3.67 1.05 -11.91
N ASP A 287 -4.00 2.14 -11.20
CA ASP A 287 -4.59 3.34 -11.84
C ASP A 287 -3.65 3.95 -12.90
N MET A 288 -2.33 4.00 -12.64
CA MET A 288 -1.39 4.49 -13.65
C MET A 288 -1.34 3.59 -14.89
N HIS A 289 -1.42 2.27 -14.74
CA HIS A 289 -1.45 1.30 -15.83
C HIS A 289 -2.65 1.55 -16.74
N GLU A 290 -3.84 1.62 -16.16
CA GLU A 290 -5.08 1.90 -16.88
C GLU A 290 -4.96 3.22 -17.65
N LYS A 291 -4.53 4.30 -16.98
CA LYS A 291 -4.37 5.61 -17.62
C LYS A 291 -3.32 5.59 -18.74
N LEU A 292 -2.18 4.93 -18.58
CA LEU A 292 -1.16 4.84 -19.63
C LEU A 292 -1.70 4.16 -20.90
N ILE A 293 -2.54 3.14 -20.75
CA ILE A 293 -3.17 2.46 -21.88
C ILE A 293 -4.29 3.31 -22.47
N GLU A 294 -5.27 3.70 -21.66
CA GLU A 294 -6.51 4.31 -22.15
C GLU A 294 -6.33 5.76 -22.61
N LYS A 295 -5.56 6.55 -21.86
CA LYS A 295 -5.41 8.00 -22.10
C LYS A 295 -4.19 8.31 -22.97
N TYR A 296 -3.09 7.57 -22.78
CA TYR A 296 -1.83 7.83 -23.48
C TYR A 296 -1.56 6.87 -24.63
N GLY A 297 -2.38 5.83 -24.81
CA GLY A 297 -2.24 4.87 -25.92
C GLY A 297 -0.97 4.04 -25.86
N MET A 298 -0.32 3.96 -24.69
CA MET A 298 0.90 3.20 -24.50
C MET A 298 0.58 1.72 -24.32
N LYS A 299 1.51 0.85 -24.69
CA LYS A 299 1.31 -0.60 -24.57
C LYS A 299 2.33 -1.21 -23.62
N PRO A 300 1.93 -2.05 -22.64
CA PRO A 300 2.89 -2.79 -21.84
C PRO A 300 3.62 -3.79 -22.73
N VAL A 301 4.96 -3.81 -22.66
CA VAL A 301 5.81 -4.67 -23.49
C VAL A 301 6.72 -5.59 -22.68
N LYS A 302 6.98 -5.27 -21.40
CA LYS A 302 7.83 -6.08 -20.53
C LYS A 302 7.55 -5.80 -19.07
N THR A 303 7.52 -6.84 -18.24
CA THR A 303 7.54 -6.72 -16.78
C THR A 303 8.76 -7.42 -16.21
N ILE A 304 9.44 -6.77 -15.27
CA ILE A 304 10.56 -7.31 -14.49
C ILE A 304 10.13 -7.30 -13.03
N TRP A 305 10.38 -8.38 -12.31
CA TRP A 305 10.11 -8.49 -10.88
C TRP A 305 11.40 -8.27 -10.10
N LEU A 306 11.33 -7.46 -9.05
CA LEU A 306 12.43 -7.19 -8.13
C LEU A 306 12.07 -7.68 -6.74
N ASP A 307 12.98 -8.42 -6.11
CA ASP A 307 12.81 -8.87 -4.73
C ASP A 307 12.96 -7.70 -3.78
N ALA A 308 11.86 -7.29 -3.17
CA ALA A 308 11.87 -6.24 -2.16
C ALA A 308 12.17 -6.84 -0.77
N TRP A 309 11.56 -7.98 -0.44
CA TRP A 309 11.87 -8.75 0.77
C TRP A 309 12.33 -10.16 0.40
N ILE A 310 13.54 -10.55 0.82
CA ILE A 310 14.00 -11.93 0.79
C ILE A 310 13.49 -12.64 2.05
N ILE A 311 12.72 -13.70 1.85
CA ILE A 311 12.13 -14.51 2.93
C ILE A 311 12.92 -15.81 3.09
N THR A 312 13.23 -16.48 1.98
CA THR A 312 14.04 -17.69 1.94
C THR A 312 15.29 -17.43 1.10
N PRO A 313 16.50 -17.43 1.71
CA PRO A 313 17.75 -17.20 0.98
C PRO A 313 18.03 -18.29 -0.06
N ALA A 314 18.77 -17.94 -1.11
CA ALA A 314 19.12 -18.88 -2.18
C ALA A 314 19.90 -20.10 -1.67
N GLU A 315 20.74 -19.95 -0.63
CA GLU A 315 21.48 -21.08 -0.06
C GLU A 315 20.57 -22.15 0.58
N GLU A 316 19.45 -21.73 1.16
CA GLU A 316 18.46 -22.65 1.76
C GLU A 316 17.57 -23.32 0.70
N MET A 317 17.44 -22.72 -0.50
CA MET A 317 16.69 -23.32 -1.61
C MET A 317 17.43 -24.49 -2.27
N GLU A 318 18.76 -24.50 -2.27
CA GLU A 318 19.55 -25.59 -2.85
C GLU A 318 19.54 -26.87 -1.99
N GLU A 319 19.41 -26.76 -0.67
CA GLU A 319 19.39 -27.92 0.23
C GLU A 319 18.07 -28.72 0.17
N VAL A 320 16.95 -28.08 -0.20
CA VAL A 320 15.64 -28.75 -0.34
C VAL A 320 15.53 -29.53 -1.66
N SER A 321 16.43 -29.27 -2.62
CA SER A 321 16.47 -29.91 -3.94
C SER A 321 17.36 -31.18 -4.01
N LYS A 322 18.00 -31.57 -2.90
CA LYS A 322 18.83 -32.78 -2.77
C LYS A 322 18.17 -33.84 -1.89
#